data_AF-A0A9E0QHQ0-F1
#
_entry.id   AF-A0A9E0QHQ0-F1
#
_cell.length_a   1.000
_cell.length_b   1.000
_cell.length_c   1.000
_cell.angle_alpha   90.00
_cell.angle_beta   90.00
_cell.angle_gamma   90.00
#
_symmetry.space_group_name_H-M   'P 1'
#
loop_
_entity.id
_entity.type
_entity.pdbx_description
1 polymer ?
#
loop_
_entity_poly.entity_id
_entity_poly.type
_entity_poly.pdbx_seq_one_letter_code
_entity_poly.pdbx_strand_id
1 'polypeptide(L)' 'ETNTVMAGRDWLISMRAGKTPSPDVRSMEVKVSSYDPISGESGSPLVNVVGFIGRFNNG' A
#
# COMPACT_ATOMS: atom_id res chain seq x y z
N GLU A 1 6.79 4.33 -1.65
CA GLU A 1 6.99 3.37 -0.55
C GLU A 1 7.19 4.15 0.74
N THR A 2 6.81 3.58 1.88
CA THR A 2 6.97 4.24 3.18
C THR A 2 7.25 3.21 4.27
N ASN A 3 8.04 3.60 5.26
CA ASN A 3 8.36 2.76 6.41
C ASN A 3 7.52 3.21 7.61
N THR A 4 7.00 2.26 8.38
CA THR A 4 6.23 2.56 9.59
C THR A 4 6.46 1.51 10.68
N VAL A 5 6.33 1.92 11.94
CA VAL A 5 6.39 1.02 13.10
C VAL A 5 4.98 0.63 13.51
N MET A 6 4.69 -0.67 13.48
CA MET A 6 3.41 -1.25 13.95
C MET A 6 3.70 -2.41 14.90
N ALA A 7 3.09 -2.39 16.08
CA ALA A 7 3.31 -3.39 17.14
C ALA A 7 4.80 -3.59 17.50
N GLY A 8 5.59 -2.51 17.50
CA GLY A 8 7.01 -2.52 17.85
C GLY A 8 7.93 -3.16 16.80
N ARG A 9 7.45 -3.33 15.56
CA ARG A 9 8.26 -3.81 14.42
C ARG A 9 8.17 -2.85 13.26
N ASP A 10 9.26 -2.75 12.51
CA ASP A 10 9.31 -1.97 11.27
C ASP A 10 8.71 -2.74 10.09
N TRP A 11 7.95 -2.00 9.29
CA TRP A 11 7.24 -2.51 8.12
C TRP A 11 7.47 -1.61 6.92
N LEU A 12 7.64 -2.22 5.75
CA LEU A 12 7.64 -1.54 4.47
C LEU A 12 6.23 -1.62 3.88
N ILE A 13 5.67 -0.46 3.56
CA ILE A 13 4.38 -0.32 2.88
C ILE A 13 4.62 0.18 1.46
N SER A 14 4.17 -0.60 0.48
CA SER A 14 4.16 -0.22 -0.93
C SER A 14 2.71 -0.01 -1.38
N MET A 15 2.45 1.13 -2.03
CA MET A 15 1.13 1.51 -2.51
C MET A 15 1.22 1.82 -4.00
N ARG A 16 0.33 1.21 -4.79
CA ARG A 16 0.27 1.43 -6.23
C ARG A 16 -1.16 1.66 -6.68
N ALA A 17 -1.40 2.86 -7.23
CA ALA A 17 -2.65 3.16 -7.89
C ALA A 17 -2.68 2.62 -9.33
N GLY A 18 -3.84 2.09 -9.74
CA GLY A 18 -4.10 1.57 -11.08
C GLY A 18 -5.30 2.24 -11.75
N LYS A 19 -5.30 2.25 -13.09
CA LYS A 19 -6.49 2.64 -13.87
C LYS A 19 -7.53 1.52 -13.80
N THR A 20 -8.80 1.91 -13.81
CA THR A 20 -9.93 0.98 -13.98
C THR A 20 -10.74 1.39 -15.22
N PRO A 21 -11.64 0.54 -15.71
CA PRO A 21 -12.56 0.90 -16.79
C PRO A 21 -13.49 2.07 -16.44
N SER A 22 -13.78 2.29 -15.15
CA SER A 22 -14.55 3.45 -14.71
C SER A 22 -13.62 4.67 -14.60
N PRO A 23 -13.91 5.78 -15.31
CA PRO A 23 -13.01 6.94 -15.37
C PRO A 23 -12.79 7.61 -14.01
N ASP A 24 -13.81 7.54 -13.14
CA ASP A 24 -13.80 8.16 -11.81
C ASP A 24 -13.35 7.23 -10.69
N VAL A 25 -12.91 6.00 -11.03
CA VAL A 25 -12.45 5.00 -10.06
C VAL A 25 -11.00 4.61 -10.34
N ARG A 26 -10.19 4.58 -9.29
CA ARG A 26 -8.83 4.02 -9.28
C ARG A 26 -8.79 2.78 -8.42
N SER A 27 -8.07 1.75 -8.85
CA SER A 27 -7.68 0.66 -7.95
C SER A 27 -6.48 1.13 -7.12
N MET A 28 -6.38 0.65 -5.90
CA MET A 28 -5.22 0.85 -5.02
C MET A 28 -4.78 -0.52 -4.51
N GLU A 29 -3.59 -0.94 -4.89
CA GLU A 29 -2.92 -2.10 -4.29
C GLU A 29 -2.03 -1.62 -3.15
N VAL A 30 -2.19 -2.23 -1.97
CA VAL A 30 -1.38 -1.99 -0.78
C VAL A 30 -0.72 -3.29 -0.36
N LYS A 31 0.60 -3.28 -0.33
CA LYS A 31 1.43 -4.41 0.12
C LYS A 31 2.18 -4.04 1.38
N VAL A 32 2.22 -4.98 2.31
CA VAL A 32 2.95 -4.84 3.58
C VAL A 32 3.95 -5.99 3.70
N SER A 33 5.22 -5.62 3.84
CA SER A 33 6.36 -6.53 3.97
C SER A 33 7.11 -6.26 5.28
N SER A 34 7.70 -7.30 5.87
CA SER A 34 8.68 -7.11 6.95
C SER A 34 9.83 -6.26 6.45
N TYR A 35 10.34 -5.36 7.29
CA TYR A 35 11.45 -4.47 6.97
C TYR A 35 12.51 -4.52 8.08
N ASP A 36 13.78 -4.67 7.69
CA ASP A 36 14.91 -4.53 8.60
C ASP A 36 15.52 -3.13 8.42
N PRO A 37 15.38 -2.23 9.41
CA PRO A 37 15.89 -0.86 9.31
C PRO A 37 17.42 -0.78 9.39
N ILE A 38 18.12 -1.84 9.83
CA ILE A 38 19.58 -1.86 9.95
C ILE A 38 20.20 -2.20 8.60
N SER A 39 19.71 -3.25 7.94
CA SER A 39 20.21 -3.67 6.62
C SER A 39 19.53 -2.95 5.44
N GLY A 40 18.32 -2.40 5.66
CA GLY A 40 17.49 -1.81 4.61
C GLY A 40 16.77 -2.84 3.75
N GLU A 41 16.84 -4.13 4.09
CA GLU A 41 16.22 -5.21 3.34
C GLU A 41 14.71 -5.33 3.66
N SER A 42 13.96 -5.84 2.68
CA SER A 42 12.54 -6.16 2.85
C SER A 42 12.23 -7.56 2.39
N GLY A 43 11.31 -8.21 3.11
CA GLY A 43 10.83 -9.55 2.79
C GLY A 43 9.72 -9.56 1.73
N SER A 44 9.28 -10.76 1.37
CA SER A 44 8.08 -10.94 0.55
C SER A 44 6.84 -10.31 1.23
N PRO A 45 5.89 -9.76 0.45
CA PRO A 45 4.65 -9.23 1.01
C PRO A 45 3.89 -10.28 1.81
N LEU A 46 3.58 -9.97 3.07
CA LEU A 46 2.75 -10.81 3.95
C LEU A 46 1.26 -10.49 3.77
N VAL A 47 0.97 -9.22 3.46
CA VAL A 47 -0.39 -8.75 3.20
C VAL A 47 -0.41 -8.09 1.84
N ASN A 48 -1.43 -8.44 1.04
CA ASN A 48 -1.76 -7.74 -0.20
C ASN A 48 -3.27 -7.43 -0.19
N VAL A 49 -3.61 -6.15 -0.19
CA VAL A 49 -4.99 -5.67 -0.23
C VAL A 49 -5.19 -4.85 -1.50
N VAL A 50 -6.28 -5.12 -2.22
CA VAL A 50 -6.71 -4.32 -3.36
C VAL A 50 -8.05 -3.68 -3.04
N GLY A 51 -8.09 -2.35 -3.09
CA GLY A 51 -9.30 -1.55 -2.91
C GLY A 51 -9.60 -0.67 -4.13
N PHE A 52 -10.77 -0.04 -4.11
CA PHE A 52 -11.19 0.92 -5.13
C PHE A 52 -11.52 2.25 -4.48
N ILE A 53 -11.00 3.34 -5.05
CA ILE A 53 -11.21 4.71 -4.60
C ILE A 53 -11.97 5.44 -5.69
N GLY A 54 -13.21 5.84 -5.40
CA GLY A 54 -14.01 6.67 -6.27
C GLY A 54 -13.80 8.16 -5.99
N ARG A 55 -14.03 8.99 -7.00
CA ARG A 55 -14.11 10.45 -6.82
C ARG A 55 -15.39 10.81 -6.05
N PHE A 56 -15.24 11.48 -4.91
CA PHE A 56 -16.38 12.05 -4.19
C PHE A 56 -16.63 13.47 -4.74
N ASN A 57 -17.75 13.68 -5.44
CA ASN A 57 -18.19 15.03 -5.81
C ASN A 57 -19.04 15.59 -4.66
N ASN A 58 -18.47 16.47 -3.84
CA ASN A 58 -19.27 17.38 -3.03
C ASN A 58 -19.89 18.41 -3.97
N GLY A 59 -21.17 18.22 -4.28
CA GLY A 59 -21.97 19.17 -5.07
C GLY A 59 -22.04 20.55 -4.44
#